data_AF-A0A957KIT2-F1
#
_entry.id   AF-A0A957KIT2-F1
#
_cell.length_a   1.000
_cell.length_b   1.000
_cell.length_c   1.000
_cell.angle_alpha   90.00
_cell.angle_beta   90.00
_cell.angle_gamma   90.00
#
_symmetry.space_group_name_H-M   'P 1'
#
loop_
_entity.id
_entity.type
_entity.pdbx_description
1 polymer ?
#
loop_
_entity_poly.entity_id
_entity_poly.type
_entity_poly.pdbx_seq_one_letter_code
_entity_poly.pdbx_strand_id
1 'polypeptide(L)'
;MNLQKLFRLWPVLLIAGAGILLITQPGSLTPESVVRQEAVRLMAPAGIPVANANTTIATDPVSPSAINVADIAPGQYDPDNQYDRWVRGEIDLDEEASFFTEAEWAAAMAEAAGLEADPEVDIAQTEGRAPSAGVAFDSIDIVDCCGSGANVPPDPELAVGSNHVIAVVNVAFEIYDKTGTSVIGPLTFSSFFTGVSGCSG
;
A
#
# COMPACT_ATOMS: atom_id res chain seq x y z
N MET A 1 -10.27 14.77 -61.04
CA MET A 1 -10.41 14.90 -59.58
C MET A 1 -9.26 15.74 -59.07
N ASN A 2 -9.52 16.86 -58.36
CA ASN A 2 -8.51 17.87 -58.06
C ASN A 2 -7.49 17.37 -57.02
N LEU A 3 -6.20 17.34 -57.36
CA LEU A 3 -5.13 16.75 -56.54
C LEU A 3 -5.05 17.35 -55.13
N GLN A 4 -5.43 18.62 -54.96
CA GLN A 4 -5.56 19.29 -53.67
C GLN A 4 -6.65 18.74 -52.75
N LYS A 5 -7.75 18.18 -53.30
CA LYS A 5 -8.81 17.56 -52.48
C LYS A 5 -8.37 16.21 -51.93
N LEU A 6 -7.52 15.49 -52.68
CA LEU A 6 -6.95 14.21 -52.25
C LEU A 6 -5.99 14.40 -51.07
N PHE A 7 -5.17 15.46 -51.10
CA PHE A 7 -4.22 15.76 -50.03
C PHE A 7 -4.89 16.19 -48.70
N ARG A 8 -6.07 16.81 -48.79
CA ARG A 8 -6.85 17.21 -47.60
C ARG A 8 -7.59 16.07 -46.92
N LEU A 9 -7.95 15.02 -47.66
CA LEU A 9 -8.69 13.86 -47.13
C LEU A 9 -7.77 12.81 -46.51
N TRP A 10 -6.49 12.81 -46.88
CA TRP A 10 -5.50 11.84 -46.39
C TRP A 10 -5.31 11.81 -44.86
N PRO A 11 -5.17 12.95 -44.14
CA PRO A 11 -5.04 12.91 -42.67
C PRO A 11 -6.29 12.37 -41.97
N VAL A 12 -7.49 12.64 -42.51
CA VAL A 12 -8.74 12.12 -41.96
C VAL A 12 -8.83 10.59 -42.12
N LEU A 13 -8.41 10.08 -43.27
CA LEU A 13 -8.35 8.64 -43.51
C LEU A 13 -7.31 7.94 -42.63
N LEU A 14 -6.17 8.58 -42.36
CA LEU A 14 -5.17 8.05 -41.44
C LEU A 14 -5.68 7.97 -40.00
N ILE A 15 -6.38 9.01 -39.52
CA ILE A 15 -6.96 9.02 -38.17
C ILE A 15 -8.05 7.95 -38.06
N ALA A 16 -8.93 7.86 -39.06
CA ALA A 16 -9.97 6.83 -39.08
C ALA A 16 -9.38 5.41 -39.13
N GLY A 17 -8.32 5.20 -39.93
CA GLY A 17 -7.59 3.93 -40.00
C GLY A 17 -6.93 3.56 -38.67
N ALA A 18 -6.28 4.51 -37.99
CA ALA A 18 -5.68 4.30 -36.68
C ALA A 18 -6.73 3.98 -35.61
N GLY A 19 -7.88 4.66 -35.63
CA GLY A 19 -8.99 4.39 -34.71
C GLY A 19 -9.58 3.00 -34.89
N ILE A 20 -9.80 2.56 -36.13
CA ILE A 20 -10.26 1.19 -36.41
C ILE A 20 -9.23 0.18 -35.93
N LEU A 21 -7.94 0.42 -36.18
CA LEU A 21 -6.86 -0.48 -35.78
C LEU A 21 -6.71 -0.59 -34.25
N LEU A 22 -6.98 0.47 -33.50
CA LEU A 22 -6.98 0.44 -32.03
C LEU A 22 -8.19 -0.32 -31.47
N ILE A 23 -9.38 -0.15 -32.05
CA ILE A 23 -10.60 -0.83 -31.59
C ILE A 23 -10.58 -2.32 -31.91
N THR A 24 -9.86 -2.74 -32.96
CA THR A 24 -9.75 -4.17 -33.33
C THR A 24 -8.59 -4.89 -32.66
N GLN A 25 -7.78 -4.22 -31.82
CA GLN A 25 -6.76 -4.92 -31.04
C GLN A 25 -7.45 -5.75 -29.94
N PRO A 26 -7.28 -7.09 -29.93
CA PRO A 26 -7.79 -7.91 -28.85
C PRO A 26 -7.01 -7.58 -27.58
N GLY A 27 -7.63 -6.81 -26.69
CA GLY A 27 -7.14 -6.59 -25.34
C GLY A 27 -7.34 -7.84 -24.48
N SER A 28 -6.56 -8.89 -24.71
CA SER A 28 -6.39 -9.95 -23.71
C SER A 28 -5.07 -9.75 -22.99
N LEU A 29 -5.14 -9.70 -21.67
CA LEU A 29 -3.96 -9.83 -20.82
C LEU A 29 -3.30 -11.16 -21.18
N THR A 30 -2.08 -11.11 -21.69
CA THR A 30 -1.31 -12.33 -21.94
C THR A 30 -1.07 -13.02 -20.59
N PRO A 31 -1.26 -14.34 -20.49
CA PRO A 31 -0.90 -15.09 -19.30
C PRO A 31 0.54 -14.80 -18.92
N GLU A 32 0.80 -14.65 -17.63
CA GLU A 32 2.15 -14.43 -17.11
C GLU A 32 3.11 -15.48 -17.65
N SER A 33 4.29 -15.06 -18.11
CA SER A 33 5.27 -15.99 -18.66
C SER A 33 5.85 -16.88 -17.55
N VAL A 34 6.10 -18.14 -17.89
CA VAL A 34 6.72 -19.12 -16.97
C VAL A 34 8.06 -18.60 -16.41
N VAL A 35 8.81 -17.85 -17.22
CA VAL A 35 10.08 -17.21 -16.79
C VAL A 35 9.87 -16.22 -15.66
N ARG A 36 8.80 -15.42 -15.71
CA ARG A 36 8.49 -14.45 -14.66
C ARG A 36 8.03 -15.16 -13.38
N GLN A 37 7.23 -16.21 -13.52
CA GLN A 37 6.78 -17.03 -12.38
C GLN A 37 7.95 -17.70 -11.66
N GLU A 38 8.94 -18.21 -12.39
CA GLU A 38 10.16 -18.78 -11.80
C GLU A 38 11.04 -17.73 -11.14
N ALA A 39 11.18 -16.54 -11.73
CA ALA A 39 11.94 -15.44 -11.14
C ALA A 39 11.33 -14.96 -9.80
N VAL A 40 10.00 -14.87 -9.73
CA VAL A 40 9.28 -14.51 -8.50
C VAL A 40 9.47 -15.59 -7.43
N ARG A 41 9.41 -16.87 -7.80
CA ARG A 41 9.68 -17.99 -6.87
C ARG A 41 11.10 -18.01 -6.33
N LEU A 42 12.09 -17.64 -7.15
CA LEU A 42 13.49 -17.55 -6.72
C LEU A 42 13.76 -16.33 -5.82
N MET A 43 12.95 -15.28 -5.91
CA MET A 43 13.03 -14.09 -5.06
C MET A 43 12.21 -14.24 -3.76
N ALA A 44 11.31 -15.22 -3.67
CA ALA A 44 10.56 -15.49 -2.45
C ALA A 44 11.52 -15.98 -1.35
N PRO A 45 11.51 -15.36 -0.15
CA PRO A 45 12.43 -15.73 0.92
C PRO A 45 12.22 -17.19 1.33
N ALA A 46 13.28 -17.98 1.26
CA ALA A 46 13.27 -19.36 1.71
C ALA A 46 13.23 -19.40 3.24
N GLY A 47 12.12 -19.87 3.79
CA GLY A 47 12.04 -20.33 5.18
C GLY A 47 11.33 -19.36 6.12
N ILE A 48 10.01 -19.48 6.18
CA ILE A 48 9.34 -19.44 7.48
C ILE A 48 9.12 -20.91 7.85
N PRO A 49 9.71 -21.44 8.94
CA PRO A 49 9.30 -22.73 9.46
C PRO A 49 7.83 -22.61 9.83
N VAL A 50 6.97 -23.30 9.07
CA VAL A 50 5.54 -23.37 9.34
C VAL A 50 5.40 -24.03 10.71
N ALA A 51 5.03 -23.22 11.71
CA ALA A 51 4.62 -23.76 13.00
C ALA A 51 3.54 -24.80 12.74
N ASN A 52 3.63 -25.95 13.42
CA ASN A 52 2.70 -27.07 13.32
C ASN A 52 1.33 -26.66 13.88
N ALA A 53 0.64 -25.79 13.16
CA ALA A 53 -0.77 -25.54 13.32
C ALA A 53 -1.47 -26.62 12.49
N ASN A 54 -2.18 -27.51 13.17
CA ASN A 54 -3.07 -28.51 12.59
C ASN A 54 -4.30 -27.82 11.93
N THR A 55 -4.07 -26.73 11.20
CA THR A 55 -5.05 -25.99 10.42
C THR A 55 -4.93 -26.54 9.02
N THR A 56 -5.89 -27.35 8.61
CA THR A 56 -6.11 -27.65 7.19
C THR A 56 -6.49 -26.35 6.50
N ILE A 57 -5.50 -25.58 6.05
CA ILE A 57 -5.73 -24.51 5.09
C ILE A 57 -6.26 -25.20 3.85
N ALA A 58 -7.45 -24.80 3.40
CA ALA A 58 -8.00 -25.28 2.15
C ALA A 58 -7.00 -24.96 1.04
N THR A 59 -6.27 -25.97 0.58
CA THR A 59 -5.27 -25.85 -0.49
C THR A 59 -5.91 -25.91 -1.87
N ASP A 60 -7.22 -26.13 -1.93
CA ASP A 60 -7.94 -26.09 -3.19
C ASP A 60 -7.90 -24.66 -3.72
N PRO A 61 -7.37 -24.43 -4.94
CA PRO A 61 -7.39 -23.11 -5.53
C PRO A 61 -8.84 -22.64 -5.59
N VAL A 62 -9.15 -21.59 -4.83
CA VAL A 62 -10.44 -20.92 -4.94
C VAL A 62 -10.53 -20.39 -6.35
N SER A 63 -11.40 -20.98 -7.16
CA SER A 63 -11.66 -20.49 -8.51
C SER A 63 -12.15 -19.05 -8.41
N PRO A 64 -11.45 -18.08 -9.01
CA PRO A 64 -11.91 -16.69 -8.99
C PRO A 64 -13.27 -16.63 -9.68
N SER A 65 -14.27 -16.11 -8.98
CA SER A 65 -15.54 -15.75 -9.61
C SER A 65 -15.33 -14.45 -10.38
N ALA A 66 -15.32 -14.53 -11.71
CA ALA A 66 -15.33 -13.33 -12.54
C ALA A 66 -16.72 -12.68 -12.45
N ILE A 67 -16.82 -11.61 -11.65
CA ILE A 67 -18.03 -10.80 -11.56
C ILE A 67 -17.99 -9.79 -12.70
N ASN A 68 -18.92 -9.90 -13.64
CA ASN A 68 -19.12 -8.86 -14.66
C ASN A 68 -19.92 -7.72 -14.04
N VAL A 69 -19.26 -6.58 -13.83
CA VAL A 69 -19.84 -5.40 -13.19
C VAL A 69 -21.06 -4.85 -13.96
N ALA A 70 -21.16 -5.12 -15.27
CA ALA A 70 -22.31 -4.73 -16.09
C ALA A 70 -23.58 -5.57 -15.82
N ASP A 71 -23.42 -6.78 -15.25
CA ASP A 71 -24.54 -7.66 -14.90
C ASP A 71 -25.10 -7.34 -13.50
N ILE A 72 -24.42 -6.47 -12.75
CA ILE A 72 -24.92 -5.90 -11.49
C ILE A 72 -25.90 -4.80 -11.86
N ALA A 73 -27.19 -5.11 -11.82
CA ALA A 73 -28.24 -4.14 -12.08
C ALA A 73 -28.17 -2.99 -11.05
N PRO A 74 -27.87 -1.74 -11.47
CA PRO A 74 -27.78 -0.62 -10.54
C PRO A 74 -29.16 -0.34 -9.92
N GLY A 75 -29.18 -0.16 -8.60
CA GLY A 75 -30.41 0.14 -7.85
C GLY A 75 -31.26 -1.08 -7.48
N GLN A 76 -30.79 -2.31 -7.74
CA GLN A 76 -31.35 -3.48 -7.07
C GLN A 76 -30.86 -3.54 -5.64
N TYR A 77 -31.82 -3.69 -4.72
CA TYR A 77 -31.53 -3.87 -3.30
C TYR A 77 -30.89 -5.23 -3.10
N ASP A 78 -29.62 -5.22 -2.69
CA ASP A 78 -28.91 -6.42 -2.25
C ASP A 78 -29.14 -6.58 -0.74
N PRO A 79 -29.89 -7.60 -0.29
CA PRO A 79 -30.13 -7.83 1.14
C PRO A 79 -28.85 -8.17 1.94
N ASP A 80 -27.76 -8.53 1.26
CA ASP A 80 -26.44 -8.78 1.83
C ASP A 80 -25.48 -7.58 1.65
N ASN A 81 -26.01 -6.39 1.37
CA ASN A 81 -25.21 -5.18 1.41
C ASN A 81 -24.70 -4.90 2.84
N GLN A 82 -23.61 -4.13 2.92
CA GLN A 82 -22.94 -3.80 4.18
C GLN A 82 -23.87 -3.14 5.20
N TYR A 83 -24.81 -2.30 4.75
CA TYR A 83 -25.72 -1.59 5.64
C TYR A 83 -26.73 -2.55 6.30
N ASP A 84 -27.37 -3.43 5.53
CA ASP A 84 -28.33 -4.39 6.07
C ASP A 84 -27.67 -5.48 6.92
N ARG A 85 -26.43 -5.85 6.59
CA ARG A 85 -25.62 -6.74 7.43
C ARG A 85 -25.25 -6.08 8.75
N TRP A 86 -24.92 -4.79 8.76
CA TRP A 86 -24.73 -4.01 9.98
C TRP A 86 -26.03 -3.89 10.80
N VAL A 87 -27.16 -3.59 10.15
CA VAL A 87 -28.48 -3.57 10.82
C VAL A 87 -28.85 -4.93 11.42
N ARG A 88 -28.42 -6.04 10.79
CA ARG A 88 -28.56 -7.40 11.33
C ARG A 88 -27.55 -7.76 12.43
N GLY A 89 -26.57 -6.90 12.71
CA GLY A 89 -25.51 -7.16 13.68
C GLY A 89 -24.43 -8.14 13.21
N GLU A 90 -24.32 -8.37 11.90
CA GLU A 90 -23.31 -9.26 11.31
C GLU A 90 -21.98 -8.54 11.01
N ILE A 91 -22.00 -7.20 11.08
CA ILE A 91 -20.81 -6.35 10.92
C ILE A 91 -20.75 -5.46 12.15
N ASP A 92 -19.65 -5.57 12.88
CA ASP A 92 -19.28 -4.61 13.91
C ASP A 92 -18.51 -3.45 13.24
N LEU A 93 -19.11 -2.26 13.24
CA LEU A 93 -18.52 -1.03 12.72
C LEU A 93 -17.93 -0.15 13.82
N ASP A 94 -18.25 -0.44 15.08
CA ASP A 94 -17.85 0.37 16.21
C ASP A 94 -16.49 -0.09 16.78
N GLU A 95 -15.89 -1.13 16.16
CA GLU A 95 -14.61 -1.73 16.55
C GLU A 95 -14.57 -1.95 18.06
N GLU A 96 -15.63 -2.51 18.63
CA GLU A 96 -15.65 -2.87 20.04
C GLU A 96 -14.67 -4.04 20.17
N ALA A 97 -13.41 -3.69 20.45
CA ALA A 97 -12.20 -4.47 20.14
C ALA A 97 -12.07 -5.80 20.91
N SER A 98 -13.14 -6.28 21.51
CA SER A 98 -13.19 -7.48 22.31
C SER A 98 -14.33 -8.38 21.85
N PHE A 99 -13.96 -9.52 21.25
CA PHE A 99 -14.87 -10.66 21.10
C PHE A 99 -15.29 -11.28 22.45
N PHE A 100 -14.77 -10.76 23.57
CA PHE A 100 -15.09 -11.16 24.93
C PHE A 100 -16.04 -10.17 25.59
N THR A 101 -17.05 -10.69 26.27
CA THR A 101 -17.87 -9.93 27.21
C THR A 101 -17.00 -9.34 28.33
N GLU A 102 -17.48 -8.29 28.99
CA GLU A 102 -16.77 -7.66 30.13
C GLU A 102 -16.44 -8.66 31.25
N ALA A 103 -17.33 -9.65 31.47
CA ALA A 103 -17.13 -10.72 32.43
C ALA A 103 -16.02 -11.69 32.01
N GLU A 104 -15.96 -12.08 30.73
CA GLU A 104 -14.89 -12.92 30.19
C GLU A 104 -13.55 -12.19 30.20
N TRP A 105 -13.56 -10.89 29.90
CA TRP A 105 -12.36 -10.05 30.00
C TRP A 105 -11.86 -9.96 31.45
N ALA A 106 -12.75 -9.71 32.41
CA ALA A 106 -12.40 -9.68 33.83
C ALA A 106 -11.86 -11.04 34.32
N ALA A 107 -12.44 -12.14 33.85
CA ALA A 107 -11.96 -13.49 34.16
C ALA A 107 -10.57 -13.77 33.56
N ALA A 108 -10.35 -13.40 32.29
CA ALA A 108 -9.05 -13.55 31.62
C ALA A 108 -7.98 -12.69 32.29
N MET A 109 -8.31 -11.47 32.72
CA MET A 109 -7.40 -10.60 33.47
C MET A 109 -7.07 -11.18 34.85
N ALA A 110 -8.05 -11.79 35.53
CA ALA A 110 -7.84 -12.45 36.81
C ALA A 110 -6.96 -13.72 36.67
N GLU A 111 -7.14 -14.48 35.60
CA GLU A 111 -6.30 -15.65 35.27
C GLU A 111 -4.87 -15.21 34.93
N ALA A 112 -4.72 -14.19 34.09
CA ALA A 112 -3.43 -13.63 33.71
C ALA A 112 -2.64 -13.10 34.92
N ALA A 113 -3.32 -12.51 35.90
CA ALA A 113 -2.69 -12.05 37.15
C ALA A 113 -2.11 -13.21 38.00
N GLY A 114 -2.57 -14.44 37.78
CA GLY A 114 -2.09 -15.64 38.46
C GLY A 114 -0.99 -16.41 37.71
N LEU A 115 -0.66 -16.02 36.49
CA LEU A 115 0.40 -16.67 35.71
C LEU A 115 1.77 -16.39 36.36
N GLU A 116 2.59 -17.44 36.46
CA GLU A 116 3.98 -17.28 36.91
C GLU A 116 4.75 -16.42 35.89
N ALA A 117 5.66 -15.59 36.39
CA ALA A 117 6.56 -14.84 35.53
C ALA A 117 7.37 -15.83 34.68
N ASP A 118 7.45 -15.59 33.38
CA ASP A 118 8.20 -16.44 32.47
C ASP A 118 9.68 -16.48 32.94
N PRO A 119 10.23 -17.69 33.21
CA PRO A 119 11.58 -17.86 33.74
C PRO A 119 12.66 -17.41 32.75
N GLU A 120 12.33 -17.26 31.47
CA GLU A 120 13.18 -16.72 30.41
C GLU A 120 12.98 -15.20 30.19
N VAL A 121 12.19 -14.52 31.01
CA VAL A 121 12.13 -13.05 30.97
C VAL A 121 13.49 -12.50 31.36
N ASP A 122 14.20 -12.06 30.34
CA ASP A 122 15.39 -11.25 30.46
C ASP A 122 14.94 -9.89 30.99
N ILE A 123 14.88 -9.77 32.32
CA ILE A 123 14.75 -8.49 33.00
C ILE A 123 15.96 -7.67 32.62
N ALA A 124 15.80 -6.84 31.59
CA ALA A 124 16.85 -5.95 31.10
C ALA A 124 17.45 -5.22 32.32
N GLN A 125 18.66 -5.64 32.72
CA GLN A 125 19.36 -4.98 33.81
C GLN A 125 19.39 -3.50 33.47
N THR A 126 18.95 -2.66 34.39
CA THR A 126 18.85 -1.20 34.23
C THR A 126 20.24 -0.55 34.20
N GLU A 127 21.23 -1.22 33.61
CA GLU A 127 22.52 -0.68 33.26
C GLU A 127 22.40 -0.08 31.84
N GLY A 128 21.73 1.07 31.77
CA GLY A 128 22.08 2.18 30.89
C GLY A 128 22.39 1.90 29.42
N ARG A 129 21.58 1.10 28.71
CA ARG A 129 21.68 0.97 27.24
C ARG A 129 20.38 1.20 26.49
N ALA A 130 19.33 1.67 27.16
CA ALA A 130 18.25 2.31 26.42
C ALA A 130 18.87 3.49 25.65
N PRO A 131 18.68 3.58 24.32
CA PRO A 131 19.14 4.74 23.58
C PRO A 131 18.60 5.99 24.26
N SER A 132 19.47 6.92 24.64
CA SER A 132 19.00 8.24 25.06
C SER A 132 18.20 8.81 23.89
N ALA A 133 16.96 9.23 24.14
CA ALA A 133 16.17 9.92 23.13
C ALA A 133 17.03 11.05 22.54
N GLY A 134 17.15 11.04 21.22
CA GLY A 134 17.88 12.07 20.49
C GLY A 134 17.14 13.40 20.51
N VAL A 135 17.61 14.33 19.69
CA VAL A 135 16.89 15.58 19.43
C VAL A 135 15.63 15.26 18.61
N ALA A 136 14.49 15.81 19.02
CA ALA A 136 13.26 15.81 18.23
C ALA A 136 13.14 17.14 17.49
N PHE A 137 12.71 17.09 16.23
CA PHE A 137 12.49 18.25 15.38
C PHE A 137 11.38 17.95 14.37
N ASP A 138 10.74 19.00 13.87
CA ASP A 138 9.71 18.89 12.85
C ASP A 138 10.34 18.52 11.50
N SER A 139 9.70 17.59 10.79
CA SER A 139 10.10 17.12 9.47
C SER A 139 9.30 17.84 8.37
N ILE A 140 9.67 17.59 7.12
CA ILE A 140 9.04 18.13 5.90
C ILE A 140 7.51 18.18 6.00
N ASP A 141 6.97 19.40 5.86
CA ASP A 141 5.52 19.66 5.83
C ASP A 141 5.02 19.69 4.37
N ILE A 142 3.75 19.34 4.18
CA ILE A 142 3.07 19.45 2.90
C ILE A 142 3.05 20.88 2.34
N VAL A 143 3.00 21.90 3.22
CA VAL A 143 3.10 23.30 2.76
C VAL A 143 4.47 23.66 2.22
N ASP A 144 5.53 23.00 2.68
CA ASP A 144 6.91 23.35 2.35
C ASP A 144 7.38 22.75 1.03
N CYS A 145 6.86 21.59 0.62
CA CYS A 145 7.34 20.87 -0.56
C CYS A 145 6.38 20.80 -1.75
N CYS A 146 5.07 20.75 -1.50
CA CYS A 146 4.18 19.97 -2.36
C CYS A 146 2.84 20.63 -2.69
N GLY A 147 2.55 21.80 -2.10
CA GLY A 147 1.30 22.53 -2.32
C GLY A 147 0.08 21.86 -1.68
N SER A 148 -0.85 22.68 -1.20
CA SER A 148 -2.05 22.22 -0.49
C SER A 148 -3.04 21.54 -1.44
N GLY A 149 -3.10 20.20 -1.46
CA GLY A 149 -4.35 19.52 -1.83
C GLY A 149 -4.28 18.16 -2.52
N ALA A 150 -3.13 17.72 -3.04
CA ALA A 150 -3.07 16.44 -3.81
C ALA A 150 -2.31 15.29 -3.13
N ASN A 151 -1.58 15.58 -2.04
CA ASN A 151 -0.64 14.63 -1.40
C ASN A 151 -0.98 14.40 0.09
N VAL A 152 -2.29 14.35 0.41
CA VAL A 152 -2.80 14.14 1.77
C VAL A 152 -3.57 12.81 1.84
N PRO A 153 -3.37 11.98 2.87
CA PRO A 153 -2.37 12.15 3.93
C PRO A 153 -0.94 11.98 3.40
N PRO A 154 0.05 12.73 3.94
CA PRO A 154 1.44 12.40 3.67
C PRO A 154 1.71 11.03 4.27
N ASP A 155 2.29 10.14 3.48
CA ASP A 155 2.80 8.85 3.92
C ASP A 155 4.31 9.03 4.16
N PRO A 156 4.75 9.36 5.40
CA PRO A 156 6.14 9.60 5.67
C PRO A 156 6.92 8.31 5.92
N GLU A 157 8.08 8.21 5.27
CA GLU A 157 9.12 7.23 5.59
C GLU A 157 10.40 7.90 6.07
N LEU A 158 11.16 7.20 6.90
CA LEU A 158 12.39 7.71 7.51
C LEU A 158 13.55 6.73 7.35
N ALA A 159 14.71 7.24 6.94
CA ALA A 159 15.98 6.53 7.03
C ALA A 159 16.97 7.31 7.91
N VAL A 160 17.58 6.62 8.87
CA VAL A 160 18.43 7.24 9.90
C VAL A 160 19.86 6.69 9.78
N GLY A 161 20.78 7.50 9.24
CA GLY A 161 22.21 7.17 9.17
C GLY A 161 22.99 7.69 10.38
N SER A 162 24.32 7.55 10.37
CA SER A 162 25.16 8.05 11.48
C SER A 162 25.13 9.58 11.62
N ASN A 163 25.08 10.30 10.50
CA ASN A 163 25.19 11.77 10.47
C ASN A 163 23.90 12.47 10.02
N HIS A 164 23.03 11.76 9.29
CA HIS A 164 21.87 12.37 8.64
C HIS A 164 20.59 11.58 8.91
N VAL A 165 19.48 12.27 8.77
CA VAL A 165 18.11 11.75 8.77
C VAL A 165 17.50 12.12 7.43
N ILE A 166 17.00 11.14 6.69
CA ILE A 166 16.33 11.35 5.41
C ILE A 166 14.85 11.10 5.66
N ALA A 167 14.05 12.15 5.54
CA ALA A 167 12.60 12.06 5.58
C ALA A 167 12.07 12.09 4.15
N VAL A 168 11.18 11.16 3.84
CA VAL A 168 10.57 11.00 2.53
C VAL A 168 9.06 11.05 2.69
N VAL A 169 8.39 11.71 1.76
CA VAL A 169 6.93 11.73 1.63
C VAL A 169 6.57 11.41 0.17
N ASN A 170 5.29 11.26 -0.13
CA ASN A 170 4.77 10.76 -1.41
C ASN A 170 5.44 11.35 -2.67
N VAL A 171 5.78 12.64 -2.66
CA VAL A 171 6.33 13.34 -3.83
C VAL A 171 7.65 14.07 -3.59
N ALA A 172 8.19 14.02 -2.37
CA ALA A 172 9.37 14.78 -1.99
C ALA A 172 10.19 14.12 -0.87
N PHE A 173 11.43 14.56 -0.70
CA PHE A 173 12.25 14.19 0.43
C PHE A 173 13.09 15.38 0.91
N GLU A 174 13.53 15.30 2.16
CA GLU A 174 14.44 16.26 2.78
C GLU A 174 15.45 15.53 3.66
N ILE A 175 16.67 16.06 3.70
CA ILE A 175 17.78 15.49 4.46
C ILE A 175 18.17 16.47 5.55
N TYR A 176 18.08 16.03 6.80
CA TYR A 176 18.47 16.77 7.98
C TYR A 176 19.77 16.20 8.57
N ASP A 177 20.50 17.03 9.29
CA ASP A 177 21.50 16.55 10.24
C ASP A 177 20.84 16.02 11.53
N LYS A 178 21.64 15.48 12.45
CA LYS A 178 21.14 14.94 13.74
C LYS A 178 20.57 16.00 14.70
N THR A 179 20.73 17.28 14.38
CA THR A 179 20.18 18.40 15.16
C THR A 179 18.89 18.95 14.59
N GLY A 180 18.44 18.44 13.43
CA GLY A 180 17.24 18.91 12.74
C GLY A 180 17.49 20.03 11.74
N THR A 181 18.75 20.39 11.46
CA THR A 181 19.05 21.39 10.44
C THR A 181 18.92 20.76 9.07
N SER A 182 18.12 21.37 8.18
CA SER A 182 18.03 20.95 6.79
C SER A 182 19.38 21.12 6.09
N VAL A 183 19.90 20.02 5.54
CA VAL A 183 21.15 19.97 4.78
C VAL A 183 20.84 20.01 3.28
N ILE A 184 19.78 19.32 2.85
CA ILE A 184 19.32 19.28 1.45
C ILE A 184 17.79 19.18 1.44
N GLY A 185 17.15 20.02 0.63
CA GLY A 185 15.72 19.95 0.35
C GLY A 185 14.92 21.14 0.89
N PRO A 186 13.58 21.06 0.83
CA PRO A 186 12.81 19.94 0.29
C PRO A 186 13.00 19.78 -1.24
N LEU A 187 13.22 18.56 -1.71
CA LEU A 187 13.33 18.23 -3.14
C LEU A 187 12.20 17.32 -3.57
N THR A 188 11.50 17.67 -4.65
CA THR A 188 10.48 16.78 -5.24
C THR A 188 11.14 15.66 -6.04
N PHE A 189 10.52 14.49 -6.13
CA PHE A 189 11.03 13.39 -6.95
C PHE A 189 11.14 13.78 -8.43
N SER A 190 10.21 14.60 -8.93
CA SER A 190 10.27 15.16 -10.29
C SER A 190 11.56 15.97 -10.51
N SER A 191 11.93 16.83 -9.55
CA SER A 191 13.16 17.61 -9.62
C SER A 191 14.42 16.75 -9.44
N PHE A 192 14.37 15.76 -8.56
CA PHE A 192 15.50 14.87 -8.28
C PHE A 192 15.82 13.96 -9.47
N PHE A 193 14.80 13.41 -10.11
CA PHE A 193 14.95 12.55 -11.30
C PHE A 193 14.99 13.32 -12.62
N THR A 194 15.15 14.65 -12.58
CA THR A 194 15.30 15.45 -13.79
C THR A 194 16.53 14.97 -14.58
N GLY A 195 16.28 14.36 -15.73
CA GLY A 195 17.32 13.76 -16.59
C GLY A 195 17.25 12.24 -16.70
N VAL A 196 16.39 11.56 -15.92
CA VAL A 196 16.11 10.13 -16.06
C VAL A 196 14.86 9.94 -16.93
N SER A 197 15.05 9.46 -18.15
CA SER A 197 13.94 9.22 -19.08
C SER A 197 12.93 8.22 -18.49
N GLY A 198 11.66 8.60 -18.41
CA GLY A 198 10.58 7.76 -17.88
C GLY A 198 10.31 7.92 -16.38
N CYS A 199 11.09 8.75 -15.66
CA CYS A 199 10.83 9.10 -14.27
C CYS A 199 10.35 10.55 -14.19
N SER A 200 9.02 10.78 -14.20
CA SER A 200 8.46 12.14 -14.17
C SER A 200 8.16 12.67 -12.77
N GLY A 201 8.32 11.86 -11.73
CA GLY A 201 7.70 12.12 -10.43
C GLY A 201 6.19 11.94 -10.49
#